data_AF-E9FX74-F1
#
_entry.id   AF-E9FX74-F1
#
_cell.length_a   1.000
_cell.length_b   1.000
_cell.length_c   1.000
_cell.angle_alpha   90.00
_cell.angle_beta   90.00
_cell.angle_gamma   90.00
#
_symmetry.space_group_name_H-M   'P 1'
#
loop_
_entity.id
_entity.type
_entity.pdbx_description
1 polymer ?
#
loop_
_entity_poly.entity_id
_entity_poly.type
_entity_poly.pdbx_seq_one_letter_code
_entity_poly.pdbx_strand_id
1 'polypeptide(L)'
;MGRFEMEVWYQSPYPDDLARLPKLYLCEFCLVYMRSRTVLRRHAAKCVWRHPPGDEIYRKEKVSVWEVDGQEKKTYCQNLCLLAKCFLDTKTLYYDVEPFLFYVMTVADSEGCHSVGYFSKEKNSFLNYNVSCIMTLPPYQRQGYGRLLIDFSYLLTRTEGKVGSPEKPLSDLGLISYRSYWKDVLLEHVCSYPGKEISIKDLSQEMAINAYDIVSTLQALGMMKYWKGKHIVLKKRDVIEEYQERAKRRGPEWRHTDAKYLRWRPFVVPQETPP
;
A
#
# COMPACT_ATOMS: atom_id res chain seq x y z
N MET A 1 10.98 13.59 -11.29
CA MET A 1 9.50 13.64 -11.28
C MET A 1 9.10 14.81 -10.39
N GLY A 2 8.27 15.73 -10.88
CA GLY A 2 7.98 16.98 -10.18
C GLY A 2 9.25 17.75 -9.82
N ARG A 3 9.37 18.17 -8.55
CA ARG A 3 10.56 18.83 -8.00
C ARG A 3 11.72 17.89 -7.63
N PHE A 4 11.53 16.57 -7.73
CA PHE A 4 12.52 15.60 -7.27
C PHE A 4 13.31 14.98 -8.42
N GLU A 5 14.60 14.77 -8.14
CA GLU A 5 15.49 13.89 -8.88
C GLU A 5 15.71 12.64 -8.03
N MET A 6 15.55 11.46 -8.63
CA MET A 6 15.58 10.19 -7.92
C MET A 6 16.54 9.26 -8.67
N GLU A 7 17.51 8.72 -7.95
CA GLU A 7 18.36 7.65 -8.44
C GLU A 7 17.57 6.35 -8.44
N VAL A 8 17.59 5.63 -9.57
CA VAL A 8 16.88 4.36 -9.73
C VAL A 8 17.67 3.22 -9.09
N TRP A 9 16.98 2.23 -8.53
CA TRP A 9 17.63 1.10 -7.85
C TRP A 9 17.72 -0.13 -8.74
N TYR A 10 16.75 -0.29 -9.63
CA TYR A 10 16.63 -1.44 -10.52
C TYR A 10 16.33 -0.99 -11.94
N GLN A 11 16.71 -1.82 -12.91
CA GLN A 11 16.36 -1.60 -14.30
C GLN A 11 14.84 -1.76 -14.49
N SER A 12 14.25 -0.81 -15.23
CA SER A 12 12.86 -0.82 -15.65
C SER A 12 12.79 -0.86 -17.18
N PRO A 13 11.87 -1.65 -17.77
CA PRO A 13 11.79 -1.87 -19.22
C PRO A 13 11.09 -0.70 -19.93
N TYR A 14 11.61 0.52 -19.75
CA TYR A 14 11.25 1.64 -20.62
C TYR A 14 11.70 1.35 -22.07
N PRO A 15 11.09 1.99 -23.09
CA PRO A 15 11.54 1.87 -24.47
C PRO A 15 13.04 2.09 -24.63
N ASP A 16 13.69 1.32 -25.51
CA ASP A 16 15.16 1.27 -25.64
C ASP A 16 15.83 2.63 -25.88
N ASP A 17 15.17 3.52 -26.63
CA ASP A 17 15.67 4.88 -26.90
C ASP A 17 15.69 5.76 -25.64
N LEU A 18 14.85 5.45 -24.65
CA LEU A 18 14.74 6.15 -23.38
C LEU A 18 15.55 5.48 -22.28
N ALA A 19 15.62 4.15 -22.26
CA ALA A 19 16.33 3.38 -21.24
C ALA A 19 17.85 3.65 -21.24
N ARG A 20 18.40 4.05 -22.39
CA ARG A 20 19.83 4.43 -22.54
C ARG A 20 20.14 5.86 -22.13
N LEU A 21 19.13 6.68 -21.86
CA LEU A 21 19.36 8.07 -21.47
C LEU A 21 19.90 8.14 -20.04
N PRO A 22 20.83 9.07 -19.75
CA PRO A 22 21.31 9.26 -18.38
C PRO A 22 20.22 9.76 -17.43
N LYS A 23 19.12 10.31 -17.97
CA LYS A 23 18.02 10.87 -17.18
C LYS A 23 16.70 10.82 -17.93
N LEU A 24 15.67 10.31 -17.25
CA LEU A 24 14.29 10.29 -17.73
C LEU A 24 13.45 11.33 -16.98
N TYR A 25 12.57 12.03 -17.71
CA TYR A 25 11.71 13.07 -17.16
C TYR A 25 10.27 12.61 -17.14
N LEU A 26 9.66 12.53 -15.96
CA LEU A 26 8.25 12.14 -15.81
C LEU A 26 7.39 13.33 -15.39
N CYS A 27 6.23 13.46 -16.03
CA CYS A 27 5.15 14.29 -15.50
C CYS A 27 4.67 13.70 -14.18
N GLU A 28 4.50 14.53 -13.14
CA GLU A 28 4.12 14.02 -11.82
C GLU A 28 2.65 13.62 -11.69
N PHE A 29 1.79 14.14 -12.57
CA PHE A 29 0.35 13.89 -12.52
C PHE A 29 -0.08 12.74 -13.42
N CYS A 30 0.29 12.75 -14.71
CA CYS A 30 -0.13 11.72 -15.67
C CYS A 30 0.93 10.62 -15.89
N LEU A 31 2.10 10.75 -15.26
CA LEU A 31 3.22 9.79 -15.32
C LEU A 31 3.83 9.55 -16.70
N VAL A 32 3.44 10.32 -17.71
CA VAL A 32 4.09 10.28 -19.04
C VAL A 32 5.58 10.58 -18.89
N TYR A 33 6.40 9.70 -19.44
CA TYR A 33 7.84 9.78 -19.47
C TYR A 33 8.36 10.45 -20.75
N MET A 34 9.45 11.19 -20.64
CA MET A 34 9.97 12.07 -21.68
C MET A 34 11.49 12.13 -21.63
N ARG A 35 12.10 12.34 -22.81
CA ARG A 35 13.57 12.36 -22.98
C ARG A 35 14.29 13.61 -22.50
N SER A 36 13.60 14.74 -22.31
CA SER A 36 14.27 15.99 -21.94
C SER A 36 13.41 16.95 -21.12
N ARG A 37 14.07 17.83 -20.36
CA ARG A 37 13.43 18.88 -19.57
C ARG A 37 12.59 19.82 -20.43
N THR A 38 13.03 20.12 -21.66
CA THR A 38 12.29 20.98 -22.60
C THR A 38 10.98 20.35 -23.06
N VAL A 39 10.97 19.02 -23.30
CA VAL A 39 9.73 18.29 -23.61
C VAL A 39 8.80 18.27 -22.40
N LEU A 40 9.33 18.02 -21.19
CA LEU A 40 8.56 18.07 -19.95
C LEU A 40 7.91 19.44 -19.72
N ARG A 41 8.63 20.55 -19.92
CA ARG A 41 8.06 21.91 -19.77
C ARG A 41 6.90 22.14 -20.74
N ARG A 42 7.05 21.76 -22.01
CA ARG A 42 5.98 21.88 -23.01
C ARG A 42 4.78 20.98 -22.69
N HIS A 43 5.03 19.79 -22.16
CA HIS A 43 3.98 18.89 -21.70
C HIS A 43 3.23 19.49 -20.50
N ALA A 44 3.93 19.99 -19.48
CA ALA A 44 3.33 20.56 -18.27
C ALA A 44 2.42 21.75 -18.58
N ALA A 45 2.77 22.58 -19.58
CA ALA A 45 1.94 23.68 -20.04
C ALA A 45 0.60 23.25 -20.69
N LYS A 46 0.51 22.01 -21.17
CA LYS A 46 -0.68 21.46 -21.86
C LYS A 46 -1.41 20.41 -21.03
N CYS A 47 -0.73 19.79 -20.07
CA CYS A 47 -1.28 18.72 -19.25
C CYS A 47 -2.39 19.27 -18.36
N VAL A 48 -3.58 18.70 -18.50
CA VAL A 48 -4.78 19.09 -17.71
C VAL A 48 -4.84 18.36 -16.37
N TRP A 49 -4.08 17.28 -16.19
CA TRP A 49 -4.08 16.48 -14.96
C TRP A 49 -3.41 17.22 -13.80
N ARG A 50 -4.07 17.20 -12.64
CA ARG A 50 -3.55 17.70 -11.34
C ARG A 50 -3.72 16.68 -10.20
N HIS A 51 -4.06 15.45 -10.55
CA HIS A 51 -4.24 14.31 -9.65
C HIS A 51 -4.20 13.03 -10.49
N PRO A 52 -4.06 11.84 -9.86
CA PRO A 52 -4.27 10.56 -10.53
C PRO A 52 -5.65 10.48 -11.20
N PRO A 53 -5.81 9.76 -12.33
CA PRO A 53 -7.13 9.45 -12.87
C PRO A 53 -7.89 8.51 -11.92
N GLY A 54 -9.16 8.22 -12.22
CA GLY A 54 -9.99 7.34 -11.41
C GLY A 54 -10.71 8.09 -10.29
N ASP A 55 -11.17 7.34 -9.29
CA ASP A 55 -12.06 7.86 -8.26
C ASP A 55 -11.30 8.19 -6.97
N GLU A 56 -11.57 9.36 -6.40
CA GLU A 56 -11.07 9.70 -5.06
C GLU A 56 -11.92 8.98 -4.00
N ILE A 57 -11.42 7.86 -3.50
CA ILE A 57 -12.14 6.99 -2.57
C ILE A 57 -11.82 7.30 -1.10
N TYR A 58 -10.82 8.14 -0.82
CA TYR A 58 -10.45 8.55 0.52
C TYR A 58 -9.86 9.97 0.51
N ARG A 59 -10.28 10.81 1.45
CA ARG A 59 -9.72 12.15 1.68
C ARG A 59 -9.73 12.49 3.18
N LYS A 60 -8.55 12.62 3.78
CA LYS A 60 -8.35 13.15 5.15
C LYS A 60 -7.30 14.26 5.09
N GLU A 61 -7.76 15.50 5.33
CA GLU A 61 -6.92 16.69 5.19
C GLU A 61 -6.24 16.74 3.80
N LYS A 62 -4.91 16.76 3.76
CA LYS A 62 -4.12 16.80 2.52
C LYS A 62 -3.91 15.41 1.90
N VAL A 63 -4.22 14.31 2.59
CA VAL A 63 -3.96 12.96 2.08
C VAL A 63 -5.19 12.42 1.37
N SER A 64 -4.98 11.95 0.14
CA SER A 64 -6.00 11.23 -0.64
C SER A 64 -5.53 9.89 -1.14
N VAL A 65 -6.47 8.97 -1.37
CA VAL A 65 -6.22 7.73 -2.11
C VAL A 65 -7.19 7.66 -3.28
N TRP A 66 -6.63 7.40 -4.47
CA TRP A 66 -7.33 7.27 -5.72
C TRP A 66 -7.39 5.81 -6.14
N GLU A 67 -8.57 5.28 -6.42
CA GLU A 67 -8.75 3.97 -7.04
C GLU A 67 -8.70 4.12 -8.56
N VAL A 68 -7.75 3.43 -9.18
CA VAL A 68 -7.51 3.48 -10.62
C VAL A 68 -7.64 2.08 -11.20
N ASP A 69 -8.64 1.87 -12.04
CA ASP A 69 -8.81 0.61 -12.74
C ASP A 69 -7.80 0.50 -13.89
N GLY A 70 -6.99 -0.57 -13.88
CA GLY A 70 -5.99 -0.83 -14.93
C GLY A 70 -6.58 -1.11 -16.30
N GLN A 71 -7.81 -1.62 -16.38
CA GLN A 71 -8.54 -1.82 -17.63
C GLN A 71 -9.01 -0.49 -18.22
N GLU A 72 -9.50 0.42 -17.39
CA GLU A 72 -9.98 1.73 -17.87
C GLU A 72 -8.87 2.73 -18.13
N LYS A 73 -7.82 2.74 -17.30
CA LYS A 73 -6.72 3.71 -17.33
C LYS A 73 -5.39 3.06 -17.68
N LYS A 74 -5.40 2.16 -18.66
CA LYS A 74 -4.25 1.33 -19.08
C LYS A 74 -2.94 2.09 -19.18
N THR A 75 -2.88 3.19 -19.93
CA THR A 75 -1.66 3.99 -20.11
C THR A 75 -1.10 4.54 -18.80
N TYR A 76 -1.97 5.04 -17.91
CA TYR A 76 -1.53 5.57 -16.62
C TYR A 76 -0.97 4.46 -15.74
N CYS A 77 -1.66 3.32 -15.67
CA CYS A 77 -1.24 2.18 -14.86
C CYS A 77 0.05 1.54 -15.38
N GLN A 78 0.24 1.46 -16.70
CA GLN A 78 1.51 1.01 -17.31
C GLN A 78 2.67 1.97 -16.96
N ASN A 79 2.45 3.28 -17.07
CA ASN A 79 3.45 4.28 -16.67
C ASN A 79 3.81 4.17 -15.18
N LEU A 80 2.81 3.96 -14.32
CA LEU A 80 3.01 3.73 -12.90
C LEU A 80 3.80 2.44 -12.63
N CYS A 81 3.51 1.36 -13.35
CA CYS A 81 4.24 0.11 -13.25
C CYS A 81 5.71 0.24 -13.67
N LEU A 82 5.99 0.95 -14.76
CA LEU A 82 7.35 1.23 -15.22
C LEU A 82 8.11 2.08 -14.19
N LEU A 83 7.48 3.11 -13.61
CA LEU A 83 8.05 3.88 -12.52
C LEU A 83 8.32 3.02 -11.28
N ALA A 84 7.38 2.16 -10.91
CA ALA A 84 7.52 1.27 -9.77
C ALA A 84 8.66 0.26 -9.94
N LYS A 85 8.84 -0.27 -11.15
CA LYS A 85 9.91 -1.23 -11.44
C LYS A 85 11.31 -0.65 -11.22
N CYS A 86 11.49 0.68 -11.29
CA CYS A 86 12.74 1.33 -10.92
C CYS A 86 13.13 1.15 -9.45
N PHE A 87 12.16 0.83 -8.57
CA PHE A 87 12.34 0.73 -7.12
C PHE A 87 11.87 -0.61 -6.54
N LEU A 88 11.40 -1.53 -7.39
CA LEU A 88 10.95 -2.87 -7.02
C LEU A 88 11.70 -3.89 -7.88
N ASP A 89 12.46 -4.77 -7.24
CA ASP A 89 13.25 -5.80 -7.92
C ASP A 89 12.36 -6.85 -8.57
N THR A 90 11.43 -7.41 -7.78
CA THR A 90 10.61 -8.58 -8.11
C THR A 90 9.33 -8.28 -8.89
N LYS A 91 9.14 -7.04 -9.37
CA LYS A 91 7.94 -6.71 -10.17
C LYS A 91 8.08 -7.27 -11.59
N THR A 92 7.20 -8.20 -11.94
CA THR A 92 7.22 -8.91 -13.24
C THR A 92 6.18 -8.41 -14.23
N LEU A 93 5.02 -7.96 -13.76
CA LEU A 93 3.92 -7.47 -14.60
C LEU A 93 3.91 -5.94 -14.67
N TYR A 94 4.07 -5.40 -15.87
CA TYR A 94 4.08 -3.95 -16.12
C TYR A 94 3.27 -3.50 -17.35
N TYR A 95 2.94 -4.41 -18.28
CA TYR A 95 2.08 -4.11 -19.44
C TYR A 95 0.65 -4.63 -19.30
N ASP A 96 0.49 -5.82 -18.72
CA ASP A 96 -0.80 -6.45 -18.43
C ASP A 96 -1.31 -5.91 -17.08
N VAL A 97 -2.05 -4.80 -17.14
CA VAL A 97 -2.52 -4.05 -15.96
C VAL A 97 -4.02 -4.21 -15.72
N GLU A 98 -4.75 -4.72 -16.71
CA GLU A 98 -6.19 -4.92 -16.73
C GLU A 98 -6.73 -5.77 -15.55
N PRO A 99 -6.01 -6.81 -15.08
CA PRO A 99 -6.45 -7.58 -13.92
C PRO A 99 -6.33 -6.85 -12.57
N PHE A 100 -5.76 -5.64 -12.53
CA PHE A 100 -5.39 -4.95 -11.30
C PHE A 100 -6.18 -3.65 -11.07
N LEU A 101 -6.47 -3.39 -9.79
CA LEU A 101 -6.79 -2.07 -9.26
C LEU A 101 -5.52 -1.46 -8.66
N PHE A 102 -5.35 -0.15 -8.83
CA PHE A 102 -4.23 0.61 -8.29
C PHE A 102 -4.77 1.65 -7.30
N TYR A 103 -4.24 1.63 -6.08
CA TYR A 103 -4.61 2.57 -5.03
C TYR A 103 -3.48 3.57 -4.84
N VAL A 104 -3.60 4.73 -5.50
CA VAL A 104 -2.56 5.75 -5.56
C VAL A 104 -2.75 6.76 -4.44
N MET A 105 -1.80 6.81 -3.51
CA MET A 105 -1.81 7.79 -2.43
C MET A 105 -1.14 9.09 -2.88
N THR A 106 -1.77 10.21 -2.53
CA THR A 106 -1.30 11.56 -2.87
C THR A 106 -1.31 12.47 -1.66
N VAL A 107 -0.50 13.53 -1.72
CA VAL A 107 -0.55 14.67 -0.82
C VAL A 107 -0.90 15.90 -1.62
N ALA A 108 -1.92 16.63 -1.20
CA ALA A 108 -2.43 17.82 -1.88
C ALA A 108 -1.77 19.11 -1.39
N ASP A 109 -1.50 20.01 -2.34
CA ASP A 109 -1.17 21.41 -2.11
C ASP A 109 -1.92 22.33 -3.09
N SER A 110 -1.46 23.56 -3.27
CA SER A 110 -2.09 24.54 -4.18
C SER A 110 -1.94 24.20 -5.66
N GLU A 111 -0.95 23.38 -6.05
CA GLU A 111 -0.70 22.99 -7.44
C GLU A 111 -1.46 21.72 -7.82
N GLY A 112 -1.68 20.79 -6.89
CA GLY A 112 -2.46 19.59 -7.15
C GLY A 112 -2.29 18.49 -6.09
N CYS A 113 -2.57 17.25 -6.48
CA CYS A 113 -2.39 16.05 -5.68
C CYS A 113 -1.14 15.29 -6.16
N HIS A 114 -0.07 15.34 -5.37
CA HIS A 114 1.23 14.79 -5.71
C HIS A 114 1.35 13.35 -5.24
N SER A 115 1.59 12.42 -6.15
CA SER A 115 1.77 11.00 -5.83
C SER A 115 2.92 10.79 -4.84
N VAL A 116 2.66 10.08 -3.75
CA VAL A 116 3.66 9.70 -2.74
C VAL A 116 3.98 8.21 -2.76
N GLY A 117 3.04 7.39 -3.23
CA GLY A 117 3.18 5.95 -3.32
C GLY A 117 1.88 5.30 -3.77
N TYR A 118 1.90 3.99 -3.96
CA TYR A 118 0.72 3.21 -4.32
C TYR A 118 0.83 1.77 -3.82
N PHE A 119 -0.28 1.05 -3.86
CA PHE A 119 -0.27 -0.40 -3.99
C PHE A 119 -1.21 -0.86 -5.10
N SER A 120 -0.92 -2.02 -5.69
CA SER A 120 -1.84 -2.70 -6.61
C SER A 120 -2.49 -3.90 -5.93
N LYS A 121 -3.69 -4.25 -6.37
CA LYS A 121 -4.48 -5.39 -5.91
C LYS A 121 -5.12 -6.08 -7.11
N GLU A 122 -5.03 -7.39 -7.20
CA GLU A 122 -5.79 -8.14 -8.21
C GLU A 122 -7.29 -7.96 -7.98
N LYS A 123 -8.06 -7.76 -9.06
CA LYS A 123 -9.53 -7.75 -9.01
C LYS A 123 -10.07 -9.08 -8.47
N ASN A 124 -9.42 -10.18 -8.83
CA ASN A 124 -9.77 -11.55 -8.44
C ASN A 124 -8.52 -12.30 -7.97
N SER A 125 -8.17 -12.19 -6.69
CA SER A 125 -7.04 -12.95 -6.12
C SER A 125 -7.49 -14.30 -5.55
N PHE A 126 -7.08 -15.41 -6.17
CA PHE A 126 -7.39 -16.77 -5.70
C PHE A 126 -6.84 -17.05 -4.28
N LEU A 127 -5.70 -16.44 -3.94
CA LEU A 127 -5.02 -16.62 -2.66
C LEU A 127 -5.44 -15.56 -1.61
N ASN A 128 -6.43 -14.72 -1.93
CA ASN A 128 -6.87 -13.59 -1.12
C ASN A 128 -5.72 -12.63 -0.77
N TYR A 129 -4.83 -12.36 -1.73
CA TYR A 129 -3.85 -11.29 -1.54
C TYR A 129 -4.55 -9.94 -1.63
N ASN A 130 -4.36 -9.12 -0.60
CA ASN A 130 -4.92 -7.76 -0.58
C ASN A 130 -3.95 -6.71 -1.16
N VAL A 131 -2.72 -7.11 -1.42
CA VAL A 131 -1.66 -6.30 -2.03
C VAL A 131 -0.79 -7.19 -2.91
N SER A 132 -0.60 -6.83 -4.19
CA SER A 132 0.33 -7.47 -5.11
C SER A 132 1.69 -6.76 -5.11
N CYS A 133 1.68 -5.43 -5.28
CA CYS A 133 2.87 -4.58 -5.19
C CYS A 133 2.57 -3.39 -4.30
N ILE A 134 3.55 -2.91 -3.54
CA ILE A 134 3.45 -1.69 -2.74
C ILE A 134 4.75 -0.91 -2.83
N MET A 135 4.65 0.39 -3.06
CA MET A 135 5.83 1.26 -3.20
C MET A 135 5.54 2.65 -2.64
N THR A 136 6.46 3.17 -1.85
CA THR A 136 6.55 4.59 -1.49
C THR A 136 7.72 5.18 -2.27
N LEU A 137 7.48 6.29 -2.97
CA LEU A 137 8.52 6.94 -3.76
C LEU A 137 9.68 7.37 -2.86
N PRO A 138 10.94 7.26 -3.31
CA PRO A 138 12.13 7.57 -2.50
C PRO A 138 12.06 8.84 -1.64
N PRO A 139 11.64 10.03 -2.16
CA PRO A 139 11.61 11.26 -1.35
C PRO A 139 10.56 11.24 -0.22
N TYR A 140 9.66 10.27 -0.20
CA TYR A 140 8.60 10.12 0.80
C TYR A 140 8.79 8.92 1.72
N GLN A 141 9.89 8.16 1.56
CA GLN A 141 10.19 7.02 2.43
C GLN A 141 10.51 7.49 3.86
N ARG A 142 10.29 6.58 4.83
CA ARG A 142 10.51 6.82 6.28
C ARG A 142 9.71 7.98 6.90
N GLN A 143 8.72 8.51 6.18
CA GLN A 143 7.78 9.52 6.68
C GLN A 143 6.44 8.90 7.09
N GLY A 144 6.31 7.57 7.15
CA GLY A 144 5.08 6.89 7.56
C GLY A 144 4.04 6.64 6.45
N TYR A 145 4.26 7.11 5.21
CA TYR A 145 3.35 6.83 4.09
C TYR A 145 3.28 5.34 3.74
N GLY A 146 4.39 4.60 3.85
CA GLY A 146 4.38 3.14 3.67
C GLY A 146 3.49 2.43 4.69
N ARG A 147 3.52 2.87 5.95
CA ARG A 147 2.59 2.36 6.99
C ARG A 147 1.15 2.70 6.64
N LEU A 148 0.89 3.92 6.15
CA LEU A 148 -0.46 4.35 5.79
C LEU A 148 -1.02 3.58 4.58
N LEU A 149 -0.19 3.25 3.60
CA LEU A 149 -0.58 2.40 2.46
C LEU A 149 -0.95 0.97 2.93
N ILE A 150 -0.17 0.39 3.84
CA ILE A 150 -0.47 -0.92 4.45
C ILE A 150 -1.78 -0.86 5.26
N ASP A 151 -1.94 0.18 6.08
CA ASP A 151 -3.15 0.36 6.87
C ASP A 151 -4.40 0.53 5.98
N PHE A 152 -4.25 1.25 4.86
CA PHE A 152 -5.32 1.43 3.88
C PHE A 152 -5.68 0.12 3.18
N SER A 153 -4.73 -0.74 2.82
CA SER A 153 -5.04 -2.04 2.21
C SER A 153 -5.85 -2.94 3.15
N TYR A 154 -5.53 -2.92 4.45
CA TYR A 154 -6.32 -3.63 5.46
C TYR A 154 -7.67 -2.96 5.74
N LEU A 155 -7.78 -1.63 5.64
CA LEU A 155 -9.06 -0.94 5.71
C LEU A 155 -10.02 -1.45 4.63
N LEU A 156 -9.57 -1.53 3.38
CA LEU A 156 -10.37 -2.10 2.29
C LEU A 156 -10.74 -3.56 2.58
N THR A 157 -9.77 -4.36 3.04
CA THR A 157 -10.00 -5.78 3.34
C THR A 157 -11.06 -5.97 4.43
N ARG A 158 -11.05 -5.13 5.48
CA ARG A 158 -12.09 -5.11 6.51
C ARG A 158 -13.44 -4.71 5.94
N THR A 159 -13.49 -3.69 5.08
CA THR A 159 -14.73 -3.25 4.42
C THR A 159 -15.32 -4.32 3.49
N GLU A 160 -14.48 -5.18 2.91
CA GLU A 160 -14.91 -6.35 2.12
C GLU A 160 -15.40 -7.52 2.98
N GLY A 161 -15.22 -7.49 4.31
CA GLY A 161 -15.49 -8.63 5.19
C GLY A 161 -14.57 -9.83 4.92
N LYS A 162 -13.34 -9.57 4.45
CA LYS A 162 -12.36 -10.59 4.07
C LYS A 162 -11.16 -10.59 5.02
N VAL A 163 -10.28 -11.56 4.81
CA VAL A 163 -8.95 -11.65 5.42
C VAL A 163 -7.90 -11.64 4.31
N GLY A 164 -6.80 -10.93 4.55
CA GLY A 164 -5.79 -10.71 3.52
C GLY A 164 -4.35 -10.79 4.03
N SER A 165 -3.45 -10.99 3.08
CA SER A 165 -1.99 -10.93 3.22
C SER A 165 -1.42 -10.23 1.99
N PRO A 166 -0.25 -9.58 2.07
CA PRO A 166 0.49 -9.25 0.86
C PRO A 166 0.92 -10.51 0.11
N GLU A 167 1.05 -10.37 -1.21
CA GLU A 167 1.67 -11.36 -2.10
C GLU A 167 3.13 -11.64 -1.69
N LYS A 168 3.58 -12.87 -1.90
CA LYS A 168 4.92 -13.34 -1.55
C LYS A 168 5.71 -13.67 -2.83
N PRO A 169 7.04 -13.44 -2.87
CA PRO A 169 7.88 -12.91 -1.79
C PRO A 169 7.78 -11.38 -1.63
N LEU A 170 7.84 -10.91 -0.38
CA LEU A 170 8.01 -9.49 -0.07
C LEU A 170 9.46 -9.05 -0.29
N SER A 171 9.68 -7.78 -0.66
CA SER A 171 11.00 -7.16 -0.57
C SER A 171 11.43 -6.99 0.89
N ASP A 172 12.73 -6.83 1.16
CA ASP A 172 13.25 -6.64 2.52
C ASP A 172 12.58 -5.44 3.24
N LEU A 173 12.47 -4.31 2.54
CA LEU A 173 11.77 -3.12 3.06
C LEU A 173 10.28 -3.39 3.28
N GLY A 174 9.64 -4.17 2.40
CA GLY A 174 8.27 -4.61 2.56
C GLY A 174 8.10 -5.46 3.81
N LEU A 175 8.94 -6.49 4.01
CA LEU A 175 8.89 -7.39 5.15
C LEU A 175 9.08 -6.64 6.49
N ILE A 176 10.04 -5.72 6.55
CA ILE A 176 10.26 -4.88 7.74
C ILE A 176 9.02 -4.03 8.03
N SER A 177 8.44 -3.42 7.00
CA SER A 177 7.27 -2.54 7.13
C SER A 177 6.02 -3.30 7.59
N TYR A 178 5.73 -4.46 7.01
CA TYR A 178 4.61 -5.31 7.41
C TYR A 178 4.78 -5.88 8.82
N ARG A 179 5.98 -6.38 9.18
CA ARG A 179 6.26 -6.84 10.55
C ARG A 179 6.08 -5.75 11.58
N SER A 180 6.55 -4.53 11.27
CA SER A 180 6.36 -3.36 12.14
C SER A 180 4.88 -3.02 12.28
N TYR A 181 4.14 -2.97 11.17
CA TYR A 181 2.70 -2.72 11.16
C TYR A 181 1.93 -3.77 11.97
N TRP A 182 2.11 -5.07 11.70
CA TRP A 182 1.43 -6.15 12.41
C TRP A 182 1.75 -6.17 13.89
N LYS A 183 3.03 -6.02 14.29
CA LYS A 183 3.42 -5.89 15.70
C LYS A 183 2.61 -4.80 16.37
N ASP A 184 2.51 -3.65 15.71
CA ASP A 184 1.90 -2.46 16.26
C ASP A 184 0.38 -2.60 16.44
N VAL A 185 -0.35 -3.06 15.42
CA VAL A 185 -1.81 -3.24 15.51
C VAL A 185 -2.21 -4.41 16.39
N LEU A 186 -1.42 -5.50 16.42
CA LEU A 186 -1.70 -6.63 17.30
C LEU A 186 -1.50 -6.27 18.77
N LEU A 187 -0.42 -5.56 19.10
CA LEU A 187 -0.20 -5.12 20.48
C LEU A 187 -1.25 -4.12 20.93
N GLU A 188 -1.70 -3.22 20.05
CA GLU A 188 -2.83 -2.33 20.33
C GLU A 188 -4.07 -3.10 20.74
N HIS A 189 -4.48 -4.07 19.91
CA HIS A 189 -5.66 -4.89 20.18
C HIS A 189 -5.49 -5.75 21.45
N VAL A 190 -4.34 -6.42 21.63
CA VAL A 190 -4.06 -7.26 22.80
C VAL A 190 -4.09 -6.45 24.11
N CYS A 191 -3.61 -5.19 24.08
CA CYS A 191 -3.65 -4.28 25.23
C CYS A 191 -5.08 -3.89 25.60
N SER A 192 -5.93 -3.59 24.61
CA SER A 192 -7.32 -3.21 24.85
C SER A 192 -8.26 -4.39 25.10
N TYR A 193 -7.83 -5.63 24.80
CA TYR A 193 -8.69 -6.80 24.89
C TYR A 193 -9.04 -7.15 26.34
N PRO A 194 -10.34 -7.10 26.74
CA PRO A 194 -10.77 -7.33 28.12
C PRO A 194 -10.80 -8.81 28.51
N GLY A 195 -10.90 -9.71 27.53
CA GLY A 195 -11.01 -11.15 27.77
C GLY A 195 -9.70 -11.79 28.24
N LYS A 196 -9.84 -12.96 28.86
CA LYS A 196 -8.71 -13.77 29.37
C LYS A 196 -8.04 -14.62 28.29
N GLU A 197 -8.81 -15.04 27.28
CA GLU A 197 -8.35 -15.88 26.18
C GLU A 197 -8.55 -15.17 24.85
N ILE A 198 -7.54 -15.23 23.97
CA ILE A 198 -7.57 -14.60 22.66
C ILE A 198 -7.57 -15.69 21.60
N SER A 199 -8.62 -15.74 20.78
CA SER A 199 -8.74 -16.64 19.64
C SER A 199 -8.04 -16.05 18.41
N ILE A 200 -7.11 -16.81 17.82
CA ILE A 200 -6.44 -16.40 16.57
C ILE A 200 -7.44 -16.25 15.43
N LYS A 201 -8.49 -17.08 15.40
CA LYS A 201 -9.54 -17.01 14.39
C LYS A 201 -10.30 -15.69 14.50
N ASP A 202 -10.65 -15.28 15.72
CA ASP A 202 -11.44 -14.06 15.94
C ASP A 202 -10.59 -12.82 15.64
N LEU A 203 -9.32 -12.79 16.07
CA LEU A 203 -8.37 -11.74 15.71
C LEU A 203 -8.22 -11.61 14.18
N SER A 204 -8.09 -12.73 13.49
CA SER A 204 -7.93 -12.79 12.04
C SER A 204 -9.12 -12.13 11.34
N GLN A 205 -10.35 -12.48 11.73
CA GLN A 205 -11.56 -11.90 11.16
C GLN A 205 -11.72 -10.42 11.50
N GLU A 206 -11.50 -10.02 12.76
CA GLU A 206 -11.69 -8.63 13.19
C GLU A 206 -10.66 -7.68 12.55
N MET A 207 -9.40 -8.10 12.49
CA MET A 207 -8.31 -7.27 11.98
C MET A 207 -8.14 -7.37 10.46
N ALA A 208 -8.81 -8.34 9.83
CA ALA A 208 -8.63 -8.74 8.43
C ALA A 208 -7.21 -9.19 8.07
N ILE A 209 -6.43 -9.66 9.05
CA ILE A 209 -5.05 -10.13 8.88
C ILE A 209 -5.06 -11.66 8.82
N ASN A 210 -4.36 -12.24 7.84
CA ASN A 210 -4.21 -13.69 7.76
C ASN A 210 -3.67 -14.29 9.08
N ALA A 211 -4.29 -15.39 9.53
CA ALA A 211 -3.92 -16.06 10.79
C ALA A 211 -2.44 -16.46 10.85
N TYR A 212 -1.83 -16.80 9.71
CA TYR A 212 -0.40 -17.10 9.64
C TYR A 212 0.46 -15.90 10.05
N ASP A 213 0.13 -14.70 9.57
CA ASP A 213 0.88 -13.49 9.86
C ASP A 213 0.71 -13.07 11.34
N ILE A 214 -0.48 -13.30 11.90
CA ILE A 214 -0.75 -13.12 13.34
C ILE A 214 0.11 -14.08 14.16
N VAL A 215 0.08 -15.38 13.83
CA VAL A 215 0.86 -16.40 14.55
C VAL A 215 2.35 -16.10 14.45
N SER A 216 2.85 -15.80 13.26
CA SER A 216 4.26 -15.44 13.04
C SER A 216 4.68 -14.23 13.86
N THR A 217 3.84 -13.20 13.93
CA THR A 217 4.11 -11.99 14.71
C THR A 217 4.11 -12.29 16.21
N LEU A 218 3.12 -13.02 16.72
CA LEU A 218 3.05 -13.40 18.14
C LEU A 218 4.21 -14.34 18.55
N GLN A 219 4.64 -15.24 17.67
CA GLN A 219 5.82 -16.06 17.87
C GLN A 219 7.10 -15.21 17.95
N ALA A 220 7.26 -14.24 17.04
CA ALA A 220 8.40 -13.32 17.06
C ALA A 220 8.45 -12.46 18.35
N LEU A 221 7.30 -12.19 18.96
CA LEU A 221 7.18 -11.49 20.26
C LEU A 221 7.35 -12.42 21.48
N GLY A 222 7.48 -13.73 21.28
CA GLY A 222 7.47 -14.71 22.37
C GLY A 222 6.13 -14.79 23.11
N MET A 223 5.05 -14.32 22.49
CA MET A 223 3.69 -14.26 23.06
C MET A 223 2.81 -15.43 22.59
N MET A 224 3.38 -16.45 21.96
CA MET A 224 2.67 -17.64 21.51
C MET A 224 3.20 -18.88 22.22
N LYS A 225 2.31 -19.69 22.82
CA LYS A 225 2.63 -21.03 23.31
C LYS A 225 1.69 -22.06 22.72
N TYR A 226 2.19 -23.30 22.61
CA TYR A 226 1.37 -24.46 22.28
C TYR A 226 1.13 -25.27 23.55
N TRP A 227 -0.14 -25.52 23.89
CA TRP A 227 -0.52 -26.26 25.08
C TRP A 227 -1.74 -27.13 24.81
N LYS A 228 -1.64 -28.43 25.08
CA LYS A 228 -2.72 -29.42 24.90
C LYS A 228 -3.42 -29.32 23.54
N GLY A 229 -2.66 -29.18 22.45
CA GLY A 229 -3.23 -29.10 21.10
C GLY A 229 -3.74 -27.72 20.69
N LYS A 230 -3.61 -26.69 21.53
CA LYS A 230 -4.11 -25.34 21.27
C LYS A 230 -2.99 -24.30 21.30
N HIS A 231 -3.10 -23.32 20.41
CA HIS A 231 -2.31 -22.09 20.46
C HIS A 231 -2.88 -21.15 21.52
N ILE A 232 -2.05 -20.73 22.48
CA ILE A 232 -2.41 -19.81 23.55
C ILE A 232 -1.59 -18.53 23.39
N VAL A 233 -2.27 -17.39 23.38
CA VAL A 233 -1.64 -16.06 23.39
C VAL A 233 -1.32 -15.64 24.82
N LEU A 234 -0.06 -15.32 25.08
CA LEU A 234 0.42 -14.85 26.38
C LEU A 234 0.60 -13.33 26.39
N LYS A 235 -0.03 -12.67 27.35
CA LYS A 235 0.21 -11.24 27.63
C LYS A 235 1.50 -11.08 28.45
N LYS A 236 2.62 -10.91 27.74
CA LYS A 236 3.93 -10.61 28.35
C LYS A 236 3.98 -9.16 28.85
N ARG A 237 4.16 -8.95 30.17
CA ARG A 237 4.15 -7.62 30.78
C ARG A 237 5.19 -6.67 30.18
N ASP A 238 6.42 -7.14 30.01
CA ASP A 238 7.53 -6.40 29.41
C ASP A 238 7.19 -5.86 28.01
N VAL A 239 6.59 -6.71 27.16
CA VAL A 239 6.21 -6.33 25.78
C VAL A 239 5.07 -5.32 25.77
N ILE A 240 4.10 -5.49 26.69
CA ILE A 240 2.92 -4.62 26.80
C ILE A 240 3.32 -3.23 27.33
N GLU A 241 4.15 -3.19 28.38
CA GLU A 241 4.67 -1.93 28.95
C GLU A 241 5.51 -1.16 27.92
N GLU A 242 6.41 -1.84 27.18
CA GLU A 242 7.18 -1.22 26.08
C GLU A 242 6.26 -0.61 25.01
N TYR A 243 5.21 -1.35 24.61
CA TYR A 243 4.23 -0.85 23.65
C TYR A 243 3.49 0.38 24.18
N GLN A 244 3.02 0.36 25.43
CA GLN A 244 2.28 1.46 26.03
C GLN A 244 3.14 2.72 26.13
N GLU A 245 4.41 2.60 26.54
CA GLU A 245 5.34 3.72 26.57
C GLU A 245 5.60 4.30 25.17
N ARG A 246 5.76 3.43 24.16
CA ARG A 246 5.85 3.88 22.76
C ARG A 246 4.57 4.57 22.30
N ALA A 247 3.41 4.03 22.66
CA ALA A 247 2.11 4.57 22.27
C ALA A 247 1.87 5.97 22.86
N LYS A 248 2.29 6.22 24.11
CA LYS A 248 2.23 7.56 24.74
C LYS A 248 3.06 8.61 24.01
N ARG A 249 4.14 8.20 23.34
CA ARG A 249 5.00 9.09 22.53
C ARG A 249 4.45 9.35 21.13
N ARG A 250 3.36 8.71 20.72
CA ARG A 250 2.72 8.97 19.43
C ARG A 250 2.15 10.39 19.46
N GLY A 251 2.83 11.31 18.79
CA GLY A 251 2.35 12.67 18.60
C GLY A 251 1.23 12.77 17.56
N PRO A 252 0.73 13.99 17.30
CA PRO A 252 -0.29 14.25 16.29
C PRO A 252 0.13 13.83 14.86
N GLU A 253 1.43 13.64 14.63
CA GLU A 253 1.99 13.15 13.35
C GLU A 253 1.77 11.65 13.12
N TRP A 254 1.21 10.90 14.08
CA TRP A 254 0.96 9.48 13.91
C TRP A 254 -0.14 9.20 12.88
N ARG A 255 0.29 8.81 11.68
CA ARG A 255 -0.60 8.56 10.54
C ARG A 255 -1.29 7.20 10.65
N HIS A 256 -2.62 7.26 10.69
CA HIS A 256 -3.52 6.12 10.58
C HIS A 256 -4.69 6.49 9.67
N THR A 257 -5.23 5.47 8.99
CA THR A 257 -6.44 5.59 8.20
C THR A 257 -7.66 5.67 9.12
N ASP A 258 -8.68 6.40 8.69
CA ASP A 258 -9.92 6.54 9.45
C ASP A 258 -11.09 6.24 8.53
N ALA A 259 -11.85 5.20 8.87
CA ALA A 259 -12.93 4.64 8.05
C ALA A 259 -14.00 5.67 7.70
N LYS A 260 -14.20 6.73 8.50
CA LYS A 260 -15.20 7.77 8.21
C LYS A 260 -14.89 8.60 6.96
N TYR A 261 -13.63 8.61 6.53
CA TYR A 261 -13.21 9.30 5.31
C TYR A 261 -13.18 8.39 4.07
N LEU A 262 -13.44 7.10 4.24
CA LEU A 262 -13.53 6.15 3.13
C LEU A 262 -14.91 6.27 2.46
N ARG A 263 -14.91 6.56 1.16
CA ARG A 263 -16.08 6.57 0.28
C ARG A 263 -15.86 5.54 -0.81
N TRP A 264 -16.07 4.27 -0.47
CA TRP A 264 -15.70 3.15 -1.33
C TRP A 264 -16.71 2.02 -1.23
N ARG A 265 -16.82 1.24 -2.31
CA ARG A 265 -17.56 -0.01 -2.35
C ARG A 265 -16.69 -1.07 -3.04
N PRO A 266 -16.75 -2.34 -2.61
CA PRO A 266 -15.99 -3.40 -3.25
C PRO A 266 -16.22 -3.47 -4.75
N PHE A 267 -15.15 -3.73 -5.50
CA PHE A 267 -15.23 -3.99 -6.92
C PHE A 267 -16.12 -5.21 -7.18
N VAL A 268 -17.09 -5.05 -8.08
CA VAL A 268 -17.98 -6.13 -8.51
C VAL A 268 -17.56 -6.53 -9.91
N VAL A 269 -17.17 -7.78 -10.09
CA VAL A 269 -16.88 -8.32 -11.42
C VAL A 269 -18.17 -8.25 -12.24
N PRO A 270 -18.18 -7.60 -13.42
CA PRO A 270 -19.33 -7.63 -14.30
C PRO A 270 -19.69 -9.09 -14.60
N GLN A 271 -20.91 -9.51 -14.27
CA GLN A 271 -21.39 -10.82 -14.72
C GLN A 271 -21.54 -10.76 -16.24
N GLU A 272 -20.93 -11.71 -16.96
CA GLU A 272 -21.24 -11.88 -18.37
C GLU A 272 -22.73 -12.16 -18.50
N THR A 273 -23.49 -11.23 -19.07
CA THR A 273 -24.85 -11.54 -19.53
C THR A 273 -24.74 -12.66 -20.55
N PRO A 274 -25.40 -13.82 -20.32
CA PRO A 274 -25.44 -14.87 -21.33
C PRO A 274 -26.00 -14.30 -22.65
N PRO A 275 -25.52 -14.79 -23.81
CA PRO A 275 -26.01 -14.36 -25.11
C PRO A 275 -27.51 -14.65 -25.31
#